data_AF-A0A329T2I6-F1
#
_entry.id   AF-A0A329T2I6-F1
#
_cell.length_a   1.000
_cell.length_b   1.000
_cell.length_c   1.000
_cell.angle_alpha   90.00
_cell.angle_beta   90.00
_cell.angle_gamma   90.00
#
_symmetry.space_group_name_H-M   'P 1'
#
loop_
_entity.id
_entity.type
_entity.pdbx_description
1 polymer ?
#
loop_
_entity_poly.entity_id
_entity_poly.type
_entity_poly.pdbx_seq_one_letter_code
_entity_poly.pdbx_strand_id
1 'polypeptide(L)'
;MRRKATGCSGDEEESFVERLKSARKAVRGKTSYPLVAEIPPTSNIVERLFSVARITLGLERHNMLPITFEAILFLRLNDGYWDVCPIDACC
;
A
#
# COMPACT_ATOMS: atom_id res chain seq x y z
N MET A 1 -25.46 17.96 -63.12
CA MET A 1 -25.02 19.22 -62.48
C MET A 1 -25.58 19.31 -61.06
N ARG A 2 -24.77 19.12 -60.02
CA ARG A 2 -24.95 19.74 -58.70
C ARG A 2 -23.60 19.72 -57.99
N ARG A 3 -22.95 20.87 -57.94
CA ARG A 3 -21.71 21.08 -57.18
C ARG A 3 -22.09 21.18 -55.70
N LYS A 4 -21.33 20.57 -54.79
CA LYS A 4 -21.21 21.03 -53.41
C LYS A 4 -19.73 21.06 -53.04
N ALA A 5 -19.37 22.19 -52.46
CA ALA A 5 -18.07 22.75 -52.20
C ALA A 5 -17.10 21.85 -51.40
N THR A 6 -15.84 21.92 -51.83
CA THR A 6 -14.65 22.17 -51.00
C THR A 6 -14.90 22.44 -49.51
N GLY A 7 -14.26 21.64 -48.67
CA GLY A 7 -13.75 22.06 -47.38
C GLY A 7 -12.36 21.44 -47.22
N CYS A 8 -11.33 22.29 -47.20
CA CYS A 8 -9.92 21.94 -47.12
C CYS A 8 -9.62 20.98 -45.95
N SER A 9 -8.69 20.08 -46.22
CA SER A 9 -7.74 19.54 -45.25
C SER A 9 -7.21 20.65 -44.35
N GLY A 10 -7.26 20.43 -43.04
CA GLY A 10 -6.74 21.37 -42.06
C GLY A 10 -6.94 20.84 -40.65
N ASP A 11 -6.16 19.81 -40.31
CA ASP A 11 -5.93 19.36 -38.94
C ASP A 11 -5.14 20.45 -38.18
N GLU A 12 -5.70 21.64 -37.99
CA GLU A 12 -4.98 22.74 -37.34
C GLU A 12 -5.92 23.55 -36.48
N GLU A 13 -6.04 23.14 -35.21
CA GLU A 13 -6.13 24.01 -34.02
C GLU A 13 -6.21 23.08 -32.78
N GLU A 14 -5.26 22.14 -32.66
CA GLU A 14 -5.08 21.47 -31.37
C GLU A 14 -4.49 22.51 -30.41
N SER A 15 -5.35 23.07 -29.56
CA SER A 15 -5.03 24.14 -28.60
C SER A 15 -3.69 23.90 -27.92
N PHE A 16 -2.88 24.95 -27.78
CA PHE A 16 -1.60 24.91 -27.06
C PHE A 16 -1.71 24.22 -25.69
N VAL A 17 -2.87 24.37 -25.04
CA VAL A 17 -3.20 23.72 -23.77
C VAL A 17 -3.32 22.20 -23.93
N GLU A 18 -3.95 21.72 -24.99
CA GLU A 18 -4.08 20.28 -25.30
C GLU A 18 -2.73 19.67 -25.65
N ARG A 19 -1.89 20.37 -26.41
CA ARG A 19 -0.51 19.95 -26.66
C ARG A 19 0.33 19.86 -25.38
N LEU A 20 0.19 20.83 -24.47
CA LEU A 20 0.84 20.79 -23.15
C LEU A 20 0.33 19.65 -22.27
N LYS A 21 -0.98 19.40 -22.26
CA LYS A 21 -1.59 18.27 -21.52
C LYS A 21 -1.14 16.93 -22.08
N SER A 22 -1.11 16.78 -23.40
CA SER A 22 -0.68 15.57 -24.09
C SER A 22 0.81 15.30 -23.86
N ALA A 23 1.66 16.33 -23.96
CA ALA A 23 3.08 16.25 -23.63
C ALA A 23 3.30 15.89 -22.15
N ARG A 24 2.55 16.49 -21.21
CA ARG A 24 2.60 16.11 -19.79
C ARG A 24 2.15 14.68 -19.54
N LYS A 25 1.13 14.20 -20.26
CA LYS A 25 0.64 12.82 -20.16
C LYS A 25 1.66 11.81 -20.71
N ALA A 26 2.37 12.18 -21.78
CA ALA A 26 3.47 11.39 -22.33
C ALA A 26 4.70 11.35 -21.40
N VAL A 27 5.01 12.46 -20.72
CA VAL A 27 6.11 12.55 -19.73
C VAL A 27 5.74 11.88 -18.40
N ARG A 28 4.45 11.79 -18.07
CA ARG A 28 3.91 10.94 -17.00
C ARG A 28 3.97 9.45 -17.41
N GLY A 29 5.15 9.00 -17.80
CA GLY A 29 5.47 7.57 -17.76
C GLY A 29 5.11 7.06 -16.37
N LYS A 30 4.45 5.90 -16.32
CA LYS A 30 4.12 5.26 -15.04
C LYS A 30 5.45 4.95 -14.36
N THR A 31 5.81 5.70 -13.32
CA THR A 31 7.00 5.43 -12.52
C THR A 31 6.79 4.05 -11.91
N SER A 32 7.44 3.04 -12.51
CA SER A 32 7.44 1.69 -11.98
C SER A 32 8.46 1.67 -10.86
N TYR A 33 7.98 1.47 -9.63
CA TYR A 33 8.84 1.28 -8.49
C TYR A 33 8.96 -0.23 -8.27
N PRO A 34 10.08 -0.86 -8.70
CA PRO A 34 10.23 -2.32 -8.64
C PRO A 34 10.16 -2.86 -7.20
N LEU A 35 10.51 -2.03 -6.21
CA LEU A 35 10.58 -2.39 -4.79
C LEU A 35 9.31 -2.01 -4.00
N VAL A 36 8.22 -1.58 -4.64
CA VAL A 36 6.97 -1.29 -3.91
C VAL A 36 6.38 -2.54 -3.25
N ALA A 37 6.66 -3.72 -3.80
CA ALA A 37 6.28 -5.00 -3.18
C ALA A 37 7.10 -5.31 -1.91
N GLU A 38 8.28 -4.70 -1.74
CA GLU A 38 9.13 -4.87 -0.57
C GLU A 38 8.73 -3.93 0.57
N ILE A 39 8.06 -2.81 0.25
CA ILE A 39 7.45 -1.95 1.25
C ILE A 39 6.23 -2.71 1.78
N PRO A 40 6.27 -3.22 3.02
CA PRO A 40 5.09 -3.84 3.60
C PRO A 40 3.98 -2.80 3.56
N PRO A 41 2.72 -3.15 3.26
CA PRO A 41 1.61 -2.22 3.38
C PRO A 41 1.62 -1.67 4.81
N THR A 42 2.09 -0.43 4.96
CA THR A 42 2.64 0.08 6.23
C THR A 42 1.60 0.11 7.33
N SER A 43 0.32 0.21 6.96
CA SER A 43 -0.80 0.16 7.89
C SER A 43 -1.08 -1.24 8.44
N ASN A 44 -0.81 -2.31 7.70
CA ASN A 44 -1.26 -3.66 8.08
C ASN A 44 -0.55 -4.19 9.34
N ILE A 45 0.73 -3.86 9.52
CA ILE A 45 1.48 -4.27 10.71
C ILE A 45 0.92 -3.60 11.97
N VAL A 46 0.63 -2.29 11.86
CA VAL A 46 0.09 -1.50 12.96
C VAL A 46 -1.38 -1.87 13.25
N GLU A 47 -2.18 -2.08 12.21
CA GLU A 47 -3.57 -2.55 12.33
C GLU A 47 -3.65 -3.95 12.97
N ARG A 48 -2.75 -4.86 12.58
CA ARG A 48 -2.64 -6.19 13.19
C ARG A 48 -2.21 -6.10 14.66
N LEU A 49 -1.24 -5.22 14.98
CA LEU A 49 -0.85 -4.94 16.36
C LEU A 49 -2.05 -4.44 17.20
N PHE A 50 -2.76 -3.41 16.74
CA PHE A 50 -3.90 -2.87 17.49
C PHE A 50 -5.09 -3.82 17.55
N SER A 51 -5.26 -4.71 16.57
CA SER A 51 -6.27 -5.77 16.60
C SER A 51 -5.98 -6.80 17.70
N VAL A 52 -4.72 -7.24 17.81
CA VAL A 52 -4.26 -8.14 18.88
C VAL A 52 -4.33 -7.47 20.25
N ALA A 53 -3.94 -6.19 20.33
CA ALA A 53 -4.05 -5.36 21.52
C ALA A 53 -5.48 -5.26 22.03
N ARG A 54 -6.44 -5.01 21.14
CA ARG A 54 -7.86 -4.95 21.47
C ARG A 54 -8.41 -6.26 22.02
N ILE A 55 -7.99 -7.41 21.48
CA ILE A 55 -8.39 -8.73 21.98
C ILE A 55 -7.77 -9.00 23.36
N THR A 56 -6.48 -8.68 23.52
CA THR A 56 -5.73 -8.90 24.76
C THR A 56 -6.30 -8.04 25.91
N LEU A 57 -6.57 -6.76 25.65
CA LEU A 57 -7.22 -5.84 26.60
C LEU A 57 -8.70 -6.15 26.84
N GLY A 58 -9.35 -6.90 25.92
CA GLY A 58 -10.75 -7.29 26.03
C GLY A 58 -10.99 -8.42 27.03
N LEU A 59 -9.98 -9.27 27.27
CA LEU A 59 -10.08 -10.48 28.09
C LEU A 59 -9.67 -10.27 29.55
N GLU A 60 -8.66 -9.44 29.83
CA GLU A 60 -8.19 -9.13 31.19
C GLU A 60 -8.51 -7.69 31.56
N ARG A 61 -9.47 -7.48 32.47
CA ARG A 61 -10.07 -6.14 32.64
C ARG A 61 -10.05 -5.45 33.99
N HIS A 62 -9.29 -5.86 35.00
CA HIS A 62 -9.36 -5.11 36.25
C HIS A 62 -8.06 -4.65 36.91
N ASN A 63 -6.85 -5.03 36.45
CA ASN A 63 -5.62 -4.47 37.06
C ASN A 63 -4.32 -4.75 36.29
N MET A 64 -4.36 -4.78 34.95
CA MET A 64 -3.11 -4.95 34.20
C MET A 64 -2.36 -3.61 34.12
N LEU A 65 -1.10 -3.60 34.58
CA LEU A 65 -0.23 -2.44 34.42
C LEU A 65 0.14 -2.27 32.94
N PRO A 66 0.30 -1.03 32.44
CA PRO A 66 0.70 -0.78 31.04
C PRO A 66 1.95 -1.54 30.62
N ILE A 67 2.94 -1.68 31.52
CA ILE A 67 4.18 -2.43 31.26
C ILE A 67 3.94 -3.92 31.02
N THR A 68 2.99 -4.52 31.75
CA THR A 68 2.60 -5.92 31.59
C THR A 68 1.90 -6.11 30.25
N PHE A 69 1.06 -5.16 29.85
CA PHE A 69 0.37 -5.17 28.57
C PHE A 69 1.35 -5.07 27.39
N GLU A 70 2.31 -4.15 27.46
CA GLU A 70 3.36 -4.01 26.44
C GLU A 70 4.20 -5.29 26.31
N ALA A 71 4.56 -5.91 27.43
CA ALA A 71 5.30 -7.17 27.43
C ALA A 71 4.51 -8.33 26.79
N ILE A 72 3.22 -8.45 27.09
CA ILE A 72 2.35 -9.47 26.49
C ILE A 72 2.20 -9.24 24.98
N LEU A 73 2.04 -7.98 24.55
CA LEU A 73 2.00 -7.64 23.13
C LEU A 73 3.30 -7.97 22.41
N PHE A 74 4.44 -7.64 23.01
CA PHE A 74 5.75 -7.97 22.49
C PHE A 74 5.92 -9.48 22.31
N LEU A 75 5.47 -10.26 23.30
CA LEU A 75 5.43 -11.73 23.33
C LEU A 75 4.28 -12.37 22.53
N ARG A 76 3.44 -11.61 21.82
CA ARG A 76 2.42 -12.17 20.91
C ARG A 76 2.69 -11.86 19.47
N LEU A 77 3.31 -10.71 19.20
CA LEU A 77 3.56 -10.26 17.83
C LEU A 77 4.75 -10.97 17.18
N ASN A 78 5.71 -11.43 17.98
CA ASN A 78 6.96 -12.04 17.54
C ASN A 78 6.98 -13.56 17.80
N ASP A 79 5.82 -14.23 17.73
CA ASP A 79 5.61 -15.65 18.07
C ASP A 79 6.53 -16.64 17.38
N GLY A 80 6.84 -16.38 16.12
CA GLY A 80 7.81 -17.17 15.36
C GLY A 80 9.26 -17.07 15.84
N TYR A 81 9.64 -16.13 16.71
CA TYR A 81 11.04 -15.96 17.15
C TYR A 81 11.39 -16.73 18.43
N TRP A 82 10.39 -17.12 19.22
CA TRP A 82 10.58 -17.87 20.46
C TRP A 82 9.97 -19.26 20.43
N ASP A 83 9.43 -19.69 19.28
CA ASP A 83 9.08 -21.09 19.12
C ASP A 83 10.36 -21.93 19.25
N VAL A 84 10.39 -22.82 20.23
CA VAL A 84 11.54 -23.67 20.49
C VAL A 84 11.46 -24.79 19.47
N CYS A 85 11.91 -24.54 18.24
CA CYS A 85 12.17 -25.62 17.30
C CYS A 85 13.16 -26.57 17.98
N PRO A 86 12.74 -27.81 18.34
CA PRO A 86 13.69 -28.80 18.82
C PRO A 86 14.70 -28.99 17.69
N ILE A 87 15.99 -28.95 18.02
CA ILE A 87 17.08 -29.15 17.05
C ILE A 87 16.90 -30.47 16.27
N ASP A 88 16.11 -31.40 16.81
CA ASP A 88 15.81 -32.72 16.25
C ASP A 88 14.59 -32.75 15.30
N ALA A 89 13.83 -31.66 15.15
CA ALA A 89 12.64 -31.60 14.27
C ALA A 89 12.93 -31.08 12.85
N CYS A 90 14.16 -30.63 12.58
CA CYS A 90 14.64 -30.38 11.23
C CYS A 90 15.37 -31.63 10.71
N CYS A 91 14.59 -32.61 10.27
CA CYS A 91 15.02 -33.66 9.34
C CYS A 91 14.26 -33.47 8.01
#